data_AF-A0A7W3YUD1-F1
#
_entry.id   AF-A0A7W3YUD1-F1
#
_cell.length_a   1.000
_cell.length_b   1.000
_cell.length_c   1.000
_cell.angle_alpha   90.00
_cell.angle_beta   90.00
_cell.angle_gamma   90.00
#
_symmetry.space_group_name_H-M   'P 1'
#
loop_
_entity.id
_entity.type
_entity.pdbx_description
1 polymer ?
#
loop_
_entity_poly.entity_id
_entity_poly.type
_entity_poly.pdbx_seq_one_letter_code
_entity_poly.pdbx_strand_id
1 'polypeptide(L)'
;MRGSFTHTNPSQVMPRVAQQVANLGLGWRYGRTRLNLNTVWSDEKDRGLTGNITNAFGQVIQQKQPFDDYLEVNLSGSFTLIPRTSNNWLSLEAYFSANNLFNQNRHTVYSNGETGLSEKGHHSQIYITSGRRASLGLRARF
;
A
#
# COMPACT_ATOMS: atom_id res chain seq x y z
N MET A 1 3.88 -18.86 9.03
CA MET A 1 4.12 -17.40 9.08
C MET A 1 5.31 -17.09 8.22
N ARG A 2 5.32 -15.95 7.52
CA ARG A 2 6.48 -15.43 6.79
C ARG A 2 6.56 -13.93 7.00
N GLY A 3 7.76 -13.37 7.00
CA GLY A 3 7.93 -11.93 7.09
C GLY A 3 9.30 -11.52 6.58
N SER A 4 9.44 -10.24 6.28
CA SER A 4 10.70 -9.64 5.85
C SER A 4 10.75 -8.20 6.34
N PHE A 5 11.94 -7.74 6.69
CA PHE A 5 12.20 -6.33 6.95
C PHE A 5 13.45 -5.92 6.18
N THR A 6 13.43 -4.73 5.62
CA THR A 6 14.57 -4.13 4.95
C THR A 6 14.72 -2.71 5.44
N HIS A 7 15.95 -2.36 5.81
CA HIS A 7 16.34 -0.99 6.12
C HIS A 7 17.51 -0.62 5.20
N THR A 8 17.35 0.48 4.46
CA THR A 8 18.36 1.00 3.53
C THR A 8 18.80 2.37 4.01
N ASN A 9 20.10 2.54 4.24
CA ASN A 9 20.70 3.82 4.62
C ASN A 9 21.70 4.27 3.54
N PRO A 10 21.20 4.84 2.43
CA PRO A 10 22.07 5.27 1.34
C PRO A 10 22.81 6.56 1.72
N SER A 11 24.02 6.75 1.21
CA SER A 11 24.78 8.00 1.38
C SER A 11 24.09 9.22 0.75
N GLN A 12 23.19 8.99 -0.20
CA GLN A 12 22.26 9.98 -0.75
C GLN A 12 20.85 9.41 -0.75
N VAL A 13 19.90 10.13 -0.12
CA VAL A 13 18.49 9.72 -0.08
C VAL A 13 17.89 9.85 -1.48
N MET A 14 17.33 8.74 -1.99
CA MET A 14 16.65 8.73 -3.28
C MET A 14 15.19 9.17 -3.12
N PRO A 15 14.70 10.12 -3.94
CA PRO A 15 13.30 10.52 -3.89
C PRO A 15 12.40 9.35 -4.32
N ARG A 16 11.25 9.26 -3.66
CA ARG A 16 10.13 8.33 -3.84
C ARG A 16 10.42 6.87 -3.45
N VAL A 17 11.53 6.64 -2.76
CA VAL A 17 11.97 5.34 -2.25
C VAL A 17 11.83 5.32 -0.73
N ALA A 18 11.09 4.33 -0.22
CA ALA A 18 11.01 4.07 1.22
C ALA A 18 12.34 3.48 1.70
N GLN A 19 12.81 3.92 2.86
CA GLN A 19 14.06 3.43 3.45
C GLN A 19 13.81 2.17 4.27
N GLN A 20 12.61 2.07 4.85
CA GLN A 20 12.18 0.91 5.61
C GLN A 20 10.94 0.30 4.98
N VAL A 21 11.00 -1.00 4.73
CA VAL A 21 9.87 -1.78 4.24
C VAL A 21 9.75 -3.04 5.07
N ALA A 22 8.57 -3.27 5.63
CA ALA A 22 8.25 -4.48 6.38
C ALA A 22 7.11 -5.22 5.70
N ASN A 23 7.19 -6.55 5.65
CA ASN A 23 6.09 -7.40 5.20
C ASN A 23 5.83 -8.49 6.23
N LEU A 24 4.56 -8.81 6.43
CA LEU A 24 4.11 -9.92 7.26
C LEU A 24 3.02 -10.71 6.54
N GLY A 25 3.16 -12.03 6.51
CA GLY A 25 2.21 -12.96 5.93
C GLY A 25 1.82 -14.06 6.91
N LEU A 26 0.53 -14.18 7.19
CA LEU A 26 -0.06 -15.25 7.98
C LEU A 26 -0.93 -16.10 7.08
N GLY A 27 -0.65 -17.40 7.04
CA GLY A 27 -1.44 -18.39 6.33
C GLY A 27 -2.03 -19.37 7.33
N TRP A 28 -3.32 -19.62 7.22
CA TRP A 28 -4.02 -20.64 7.99
C TRP A 28 -4.73 -21.59 7.03
N ARG A 29 -4.66 -22.88 7.32
CA ARG A 29 -5.33 -23.92 6.55
C ARG A 29 -5.87 -24.96 7.51
N TYR A 30 -7.15 -25.29 7.35
CA TYR A 30 -7.79 -26.37 8.09
C TYR A 30 -8.84 -27.04 7.20
N GLY A 31 -8.71 -28.34 7.00
CA GLY A 31 -9.56 -29.11 6.10
C GLY A 31 -9.62 -28.50 4.69
N ARG A 32 -10.83 -28.11 4.28
CA ARG A 32 -11.13 -27.53 2.96
C ARG A 32 -10.96 -26.01 2.90
N THR A 33 -10.59 -25.38 4.01
CA THR A 33 -10.50 -23.92 4.14
C THR A 33 -9.06 -23.45 4.13
N ARG A 34 -8.80 -22.34 3.42
CA ARG A 34 -7.55 -21.59 3.49
C ARG A 34 -7.86 -20.11 3.73
N LEU A 35 -7.09 -19.48 4.61
CA LEU A 35 -7.08 -18.04 4.83
C LEU A 35 -5.64 -17.53 4.73
N ASN A 36 -5.45 -16.37 4.14
CA ASN A 36 -4.16 -15.68 4.14
C ASN A 36 -4.36 -14.20 4.43
N LEU A 37 -3.66 -13.70 5.43
CA LEU A 37 -3.49 -12.28 5.72
C LEU A 37 -2.09 -11.87 5.25
N ASN A 38 -1.99 -10.83 4.43
CA ASN A 38 -0.72 -10.26 4.01
C ASN A 38 -0.72 -8.77 4.32
N THR A 39 0.37 -8.29 4.88
CA THR A 39 0.57 -6.91 5.29
C THR A 39 1.86 -6.40 4.68
N VAL A 40 1.83 -5.19 4.14
CA VAL A 40 3.02 -4.41 3.78
C VAL A 40 2.97 -3.09 4.52
N TRP A 41 4.08 -2.72 5.14
CA TRP A 41 4.31 -1.40 5.71
C TRP A 41 5.54 -0.77 5.06
N SER A 42 5.49 0.53 4.83
CA SER A 42 6.65 1.33 4.46
C SER A 42 6.67 2.62 5.24
N ASP A 43 7.86 3.09 5.61
CA ASP A 43 8.04 4.38 6.25
C ASP A 43 7.68 5.56 5.35
N GLU A 44 7.67 6.74 5.97
CA GLU A 44 7.63 8.01 5.26
C GLU A 44 8.75 8.04 4.22
N LYS A 45 8.43 8.44 3.00
CA LYS A 45 9.43 8.57 1.93
C LYS A 45 9.41 9.96 1.35
N ASP A 46 10.59 10.53 1.14
CA ASP A 46 10.71 11.81 0.49
C ASP A 46 10.14 11.72 -0.93
N ARG A 47 9.35 12.69 -1.39
CA ARG A 47 8.95 12.76 -2.81
C ARG A 47 10.02 13.39 -3.69
N GLY A 48 10.96 14.10 -3.08
CA GLY A 48 11.86 15.06 -3.72
C GLY A 48 11.38 16.50 -3.53
N LEU A 49 12.25 17.45 -3.85
CA LEU A 49 11.96 18.87 -3.75
C LEU A 49 10.95 19.30 -4.82
N THR A 50 9.90 19.99 -4.40
CA THR A 50 9.02 20.70 -5.30
C THR A 50 9.53 22.13 -5.43
N GLY A 51 9.97 22.48 -6.64
CA GLY A 51 10.50 23.81 -6.96
C GLY A 51 9.42 24.80 -7.38
N ASN A 52 9.83 26.06 -7.56
CA ASN A 52 9.00 27.16 -8.06
C ASN A 52 7.80 27.51 -7.18
N ILE A 53 7.93 27.34 -5.87
CA ILE A 53 6.92 27.77 -4.89
C ILE A 53 7.28 29.19 -4.45
N THR A 54 6.36 30.14 -4.58
CA THR A 54 6.56 31.52 -4.15
C THR A 54 5.95 31.73 -2.77
N ASN A 55 6.78 32.09 -1.78
CA ASN A 55 6.29 32.39 -0.43
C ASN A 55 5.60 33.77 -0.37
N ALA A 56 5.04 34.10 0.79
CA ALA A 56 4.32 35.37 1.01
C ALA A 56 5.18 36.64 0.80
N PHE A 57 6.51 36.50 0.69
CA PHE A 57 7.47 37.58 0.47
C PHE A 57 8.00 37.63 -0.96
N GLY A 58 7.41 36.87 -1.90
CA GLY A 58 7.84 36.84 -3.30
C GLY A 58 9.12 36.04 -3.54
N GLN A 59 9.63 35.31 -2.55
CA GLN A 59 10.82 34.48 -2.70
C GLN A 59 10.44 33.11 -3.27
N VAL A 60 11.22 32.65 -4.25
CA VAL A 60 11.11 31.30 -4.78
C VAL A 60 11.85 30.34 -3.86
N ILE A 61 11.12 29.37 -3.31
CA ILE A 61 11.66 28.33 -2.42
C ILE A 61 11.55 26.95 -3.06
N GLN A 62 12.39 26.04 -2.58
CA GLN A 62 12.26 24.61 -2.78
C GLN A 62 11.74 23.99 -1.48
N GLN A 63 10.71 23.18 -1.59
CA GLN A 63 10.00 22.69 -0.42
C GLN A 63 9.97 21.16 -0.42
N LYS A 64 10.14 20.54 0.76
CA LYS A 64 10.14 19.07 0.92
C LYS A 64 8.71 18.53 1.08
N GLN A 65 8.35 17.50 0.32
CA GLN A 65 7.01 16.89 0.32
C GLN A 65 7.06 15.40 0.61
N PRO A 66 7.12 14.94 1.86
CA PRO A 66 7.09 13.51 2.09
C PRO A 66 5.75 12.89 1.70
N PHE A 67 5.78 11.62 1.29
CA PHE A 67 4.63 10.74 1.39
C PHE A 67 4.59 10.15 2.78
N ASP A 68 3.42 10.19 3.42
CA ASP A 68 3.22 9.60 4.74
C ASP A 68 3.49 8.09 4.73
N ASP A 69 3.74 7.55 5.91
CA ASP A 69 3.91 6.13 6.10
C ASP A 69 2.65 5.37 5.65
N TYR A 70 2.85 4.13 5.21
CA TYR A 70 1.80 3.39 4.52
C TYR A 70 1.72 1.95 5.00
N LEU A 71 0.54 1.56 5.49
CA LEU A 71 0.20 0.18 5.80
C LEU A 71 -0.92 -0.30 4.86
N GLU A 72 -0.70 -1.42 4.17
CA GLU A 72 -1.74 -2.12 3.44
C GLU A 72 -1.91 -3.52 4.00
N VAL A 73 -3.12 -3.81 4.48
CA VAL A 73 -3.50 -5.15 4.94
C VAL A 73 -4.49 -5.77 3.97
N ASN A 74 -4.19 -6.99 3.55
CA ASN A 74 -4.89 -7.76 2.54
C ASN A 74 -5.32 -9.10 3.12
N LEU A 75 -6.61 -9.42 3.02
CA LEU A 75 -7.15 -10.73 3.41
C LEU A 75 -7.62 -11.48 2.17
N SER A 76 -7.34 -12.77 2.12
CA SER A 76 -7.84 -13.66 1.09
C SER A 76 -8.18 -15.00 1.68
N GLY A 77 -9.08 -15.72 1.02
CA GLY A 77 -9.42 -17.06 1.45
C GLY A 77 -10.01 -17.88 0.32
N SER A 78 -10.03 -19.18 0.56
CA SER A 78 -10.75 -20.11 -0.30
C SER A 78 -11.33 -21.27 0.49
N PHE A 79 -12.40 -21.84 -0.06
CA PHE A 79 -13.06 -23.03 0.43
C PHE A 79 -13.27 -24.00 -0.73
N THR A 80 -12.75 -25.21 -0.59
CA THR A 80 -12.97 -26.28 -1.57
C THR A 80 -14.38 -26.84 -1.42
N LEU A 81 -15.25 -26.54 -2.38
CA LEU A 81 -16.60 -27.09 -2.46
C LEU A 81 -16.55 -28.57 -2.87
N ILE A 82 -15.83 -28.84 -3.96
CA ILE A 82 -15.66 -30.19 -4.52
C ILE A 82 -14.15 -30.49 -4.57
N PRO A 83 -13.65 -31.42 -3.74
CA PRO A 83 -12.25 -31.82 -3.78
C PRO A 83 -11.99 -32.75 -4.97
N ARG A 84 -10.86 -32.55 -5.67
CA ARG A 84 -10.35 -33.54 -6.62
C ARG A 84 -9.94 -34.79 -5.84
N THR A 85 -10.40 -35.96 -6.26
CA THR A 85 -10.00 -37.25 -5.70
C THR A 85 -9.67 -38.21 -6.84
N SER A 86 -9.19 -39.42 -6.53
CA SER A 86 -8.97 -40.45 -7.56
C SER A 86 -10.23 -40.74 -8.39
N ASN A 87 -11.41 -40.58 -7.78
CA ASN A 87 -12.71 -40.89 -8.40
C ASN A 87 -13.46 -39.63 -8.86
N ASN A 88 -12.85 -38.45 -8.71
CA ASN A 88 -13.47 -37.19 -9.08
C ASN A 88 -12.43 -36.27 -9.74
N TRP A 89 -12.51 -36.18 -11.07
CA TRP A 89 -11.63 -35.36 -11.89
C TRP A 89 -11.91 -33.85 -11.74
N LEU A 90 -13.14 -33.47 -11.36
CA LEU A 90 -13.54 -32.08 -11.15
C LEU A 90 -13.16 -31.59 -9.74
N SER A 91 -12.57 -30.40 -9.67
CA SER A 91 -12.45 -29.64 -8.43
C SER A 91 -13.13 -28.29 -8.54
N LEU A 92 -13.86 -27.91 -7.48
CA LEU A 92 -14.52 -26.61 -7.38
C LEU A 92 -14.09 -25.91 -6.08
N GLU A 93 -13.65 -24.67 -6.21
CA GLU A 93 -13.20 -23.81 -5.11
C GLU A 93 -13.95 -22.48 -5.17
N ALA A 94 -14.55 -22.05 -4.06
CA ALA A 94 -14.97 -20.68 -3.87
C ALA A 94 -13.82 -19.88 -3.25
N TYR A 95 -13.58 -18.67 -3.71
CA TYR A 95 -12.51 -17.82 -3.18
C TYR A 95 -12.93 -16.37 -3.06
N PHE A 96 -12.25 -15.65 -2.19
CA PHE A 96 -12.39 -14.21 -2.04
C PHE A 96 -11.04 -13.54 -1.81
N SER A 97 -10.98 -12.24 -2.12
CA SER A 97 -9.90 -11.36 -1.72
C SER A 97 -10.46 -10.00 -1.35
N ALA A 98 -10.05 -9.46 -0.22
CA ALA A 98 -10.31 -8.11 0.24
C ALA A 98 -8.96 -7.39 0.41
N ASN A 99 -8.76 -6.30 -0.32
CA ASN A 99 -7.55 -5.52 -0.26
C ASN A 99 -7.76 -4.20 0.49
N ASN A 100 -6.67 -3.72 1.09
CA ASN A 100 -6.63 -2.47 1.84
C ASN A 100 -7.75 -2.41 2.90
N LEU A 101 -7.75 -3.39 3.82
CA LEU A 101 -8.79 -3.54 4.84
C LEU A 101 -9.00 -2.26 5.67
N PHE A 102 -7.94 -1.49 5.91
CA PHE A 102 -8.02 -0.24 6.68
C PHE A 102 -8.30 1.00 5.84
N ASN A 103 -8.51 0.84 4.52
CA ASN A 103 -8.78 1.93 3.59
C ASN A 103 -7.71 3.05 3.68
N GLN A 104 -6.46 2.66 3.86
CA GLN A 104 -5.35 3.61 3.91
C GLN A 104 -5.00 4.04 2.49
N ASN A 105 -5.01 5.34 2.27
CA ASN A 105 -4.60 5.95 1.01
C ASN A 105 -3.21 6.55 1.18
N ARG A 106 -2.41 6.49 0.11
CA ARG A 106 -1.12 7.18 0.11
C ARG A 106 -1.36 8.63 -0.25
N HIS A 107 -0.85 9.53 0.57
CA HIS A 107 -0.96 10.95 0.32
C HIS A 107 0.37 11.63 0.62
N THR A 108 0.50 12.83 0.07
CA THR A 108 1.52 13.79 0.46
C THR A 108 0.78 15.03 0.92
N VAL A 109 0.81 15.29 2.23
CA VAL A 109 0.17 16.46 2.84
C VAL A 109 1.26 17.44 3.25
N TYR A 110 1.03 18.71 2.91
CA TYR A 110 1.97 19.78 3.21
C TYR A 110 1.64 20.45 4.55
N SER A 111 2.67 20.80 5.32
CA SER A 111 2.60 21.88 6.30
C SER A 111 2.84 23.23 5.61
N ASN A 112 1.91 24.17 5.76
CA ASN A 112 1.99 25.53 5.19
C ASN A 112 3.03 26.44 5.88
N GLY A 113 3.81 25.91 6.83
CA GLY A 113 4.74 26.70 7.64
C GLY A 113 5.83 27.43 6.84
N GLU A 114 6.35 26.81 5.78
CA GLU A 114 7.47 27.37 5.00
C GLU A 114 7.04 28.39 3.92
N THR A 115 5.79 28.33 3.46
CA THR A 115 5.26 29.22 2.41
C THR A 115 4.59 30.47 2.97
N GLY A 116 4.23 30.47 4.27
CA GLY A 116 3.32 31.47 4.83
C GLY A 116 1.95 31.46 4.15
N LEU A 117 1.09 32.42 4.50
CA LEU A 117 -0.24 32.63 3.88
C LEU A 117 -0.12 33.26 2.48
N SER A 118 0.66 32.66 1.58
CA SER A 118 0.81 33.13 0.19
C SER A 118 -0.38 32.69 -0.65
N GLU A 119 -1.02 33.63 -1.35
CA GLU A 119 -2.22 33.39 -2.17
C GLU A 119 -1.94 32.74 -3.53
N LYS A 120 -0.68 32.67 -3.98
CA LYS A 120 -0.34 32.26 -5.36
C LYS A 120 0.92 31.39 -5.43
N GLY A 121 0.69 30.08 -5.49
CA GLY A 121 1.64 29.06 -5.89
C GLY A 121 0.90 27.73 -5.97
N HIS A 122 0.88 27.06 -7.11
CA HIS A 122 0.14 25.81 -7.23
C HIS A 122 0.82 24.72 -6.39
N HIS A 123 0.24 24.43 -5.22
CA HIS A 123 0.67 23.35 -4.34
C HIS A 123 0.35 22.01 -5.02
N SER A 124 1.38 21.22 -5.32
CA SER A 124 1.16 19.88 -5.86
C SER A 124 0.85 18.91 -4.70
N GLN A 125 -0.43 18.74 -4.40
CA GLN A 125 -0.90 17.64 -3.55
C GLN A 125 -1.13 16.40 -4.43
N ILE A 126 -0.68 15.24 -3.95
CA ILE A 126 -0.93 13.96 -4.62
C ILE A 126 -1.71 13.10 -3.65
N TYR A 127 -2.92 12.73 -4.04
CA TYR A 127 -3.72 11.73 -3.37
C TYR A 127 -3.77 10.49 -4.25
N ILE A 128 -3.18 9.40 -3.78
CA ILE A 128 -3.22 8.11 -4.45
C ILE A 128 -4.23 7.24 -3.72
N THR A 129 -5.42 7.14 -4.30
CA THR A 129 -6.52 6.35 -3.78
C THR A 129 -6.47 4.95 -4.38
N SER A 130 -6.01 3.97 -3.60
CA SER A 130 -6.16 2.55 -3.95
C SER A 130 -7.50 2.01 -3.43
N GLY A 131 -8.06 2.64 -2.38
CA GLY A 131 -9.36 2.32 -1.78
C GLY A 131 -9.44 0.91 -1.18
N ARG A 132 -10.52 0.62 -0.46
CA ARG A 132 -10.87 -0.76 -0.08
C ARG A 132 -11.56 -1.43 -1.26
N ARG A 133 -11.07 -2.62 -1.65
CA ARG A 133 -11.64 -3.39 -2.77
C ARG A 133 -11.83 -4.85 -2.37
N ALA A 134 -12.85 -5.50 -2.93
CA ALA A 134 -13.10 -6.91 -2.70
C ALA A 134 -13.48 -7.62 -4.00
N SER A 135 -13.16 -8.90 -4.05
CA SER A 135 -13.51 -9.80 -5.14
C SER A 135 -13.95 -11.14 -4.56
N LEU A 136 -14.89 -11.78 -5.25
CA LEU A 136 -15.38 -13.11 -4.96
C LEU A 136 -15.45 -13.88 -6.27
N GLY A 137 -15.21 -15.19 -6.22
CA GLY A 137 -15.21 -15.99 -7.43
C GLY A 137 -15.27 -17.49 -7.16
N LEU A 138 -15.53 -18.21 -8.24
CA LEU A 138 -15.46 -19.67 -8.29
C LEU A 138 -14.34 -20.07 -9.24
N ARG A 139 -13.64 -21.14 -8.88
CA ARG A 139 -12.59 -21.73 -9.71
C ARG A 139 -12.89 -23.21 -9.88
N ALA A 140 -13.21 -23.59 -11.12
CA ALA A 140 -13.30 -24.98 -11.53
C ALA A 140 -11.96 -25.45 -12.12
N ARG A 141 -11.55 -26.69 -11.82
CA ARG A 141 -10.39 -27.36 -12.42
C ARG A 141 -10.83 -28.75 -12.87
N PHE A 142 -10.46 -29.13 -14.09
CA PHE A 142 -10.74 -30.44 -14.69
C PHE A 142 -9.44 -31.22 -14.94
#